data_AF-A0A7H5ESF8-F1
#
_entry.id   AF-A0A7H5ESF8-F1
#
_cell.length_a   1.000
_cell.length_b   1.000
_cell.length_c   1.000
_cell.angle_alpha   90.00
_cell.angle_beta   90.00
_cell.angle_gamma   90.00
#
_symmetry.space_group_name_H-M   'P 1'
#
loop_
_entity.id
_entity.type
_entity.pdbx_description
1 polymer ?
#
loop_
_entity_poly.entity_id
_entity_poly.type
_entity_poly.pdbx_seq_one_letter_code
_entity_poly.pdbx_strand_id
1 'polypeptide(L)'
;MQDQEYPLNKYRIDLEETYRELKETEWSNKHELPKKMALLSWQADRQYLLYQCRLFMRYQLYPTIFRADKLPLAEEHFEEFKMLLGRRAVQIQSEPMLLAYQKVSTIFSRELNDPTLEDEVEDFFFFMEANVSKITLEDYVDLLGCIGSFATMASNKGVEAMGPISFRAKLMVIDRKYGASWSSGTTNDLPASYLTNVVIQAIRFREEFEWSMVPVDGIENTDESRSVHEWAHRFVGIYGSKVHRNDRGFSLAFCRALLFLDEGKYREAIPHLKTRSKTNQDERKLALKKLTIQTYYDLMHTGQKGDPQAARKLIKNFPAFLKNYDAMINDLELRKQKLAYQFQLHRNFLSVFREMLKLEDYLNDTPESIKRSRHLNAERKRLLAQLAQNGRSSDLWLQEHLRRLN
;
A
#
# COMPACT_ATOMS: atom_id res chain seq x y z
N MET A 1 -25.16 -15.14 14.17
CA MET A 1 -24.78 -14.27 15.30
C MET A 1 -25.34 -12.90 15.01
N GLN A 2 -26.04 -12.32 15.98
CA GLN A 2 -26.67 -11.00 15.86
C GLN A 2 -25.65 -9.96 15.38
N ASP A 3 -26.02 -9.20 14.36
CA ASP A 3 -25.36 -7.95 14.00
C ASP A 3 -25.40 -7.06 15.24
N GLN A 4 -24.32 -7.05 16.01
CA GLN A 4 -24.01 -5.92 16.86
C GLN A 4 -23.66 -4.79 15.89
N GLU A 5 -24.66 -3.95 15.57
CA GLU A 5 -24.41 -2.56 15.24
C GLU A 5 -23.57 -1.98 16.39
N TYR A 6 -22.24 -2.09 16.27
CA TYR A 6 -21.33 -1.37 17.14
C TYR A 6 -21.49 0.10 16.78
N PRO A 7 -22.01 0.93 17.67
CA PRO A 7 -22.32 2.30 17.31
C PRO A 7 -21.00 3.02 17.10
N LEU A 8 -20.90 3.71 15.97
CA LEU A 8 -19.84 4.61 15.55
C LEU A 8 -19.59 5.78 16.53
N ASN A 9 -20.02 5.68 17.80
CA ASN A 9 -19.82 6.74 18.76
C ASN A 9 -19.97 6.36 20.24
N LYS A 10 -19.34 5.27 20.72
CA LYS A 10 -19.30 4.97 22.17
C LYS A 10 -18.88 6.19 23.01
N TYR A 11 -17.90 6.97 22.55
CA TYR A 11 -17.41 8.15 23.29
C TYR A 11 -18.45 9.27 23.35
N ARG A 12 -19.17 9.54 22.25
CA ARG A 12 -20.29 10.48 22.26
C ARG A 12 -21.46 9.97 23.10
N ILE A 13 -21.77 8.68 23.06
CA ILE A 13 -22.83 8.09 23.88
C ILE A 13 -22.49 8.26 25.37
N ASP A 14 -21.28 7.89 25.78
CA ASP A 14 -20.80 8.06 27.15
C ASP A 14 -20.90 9.54 27.61
N LEU A 15 -20.54 10.48 26.73
CA LEU A 15 -20.64 11.92 26.96
C LEU A 15 -22.09 12.40 27.08
N GLU A 16 -22.96 12.03 26.15
CA GLU A 16 -24.38 12.39 26.13
C GLU A 16 -25.12 11.81 27.34
N GLU A 17 -24.80 10.58 27.73
CA GLU A 17 -25.37 9.91 28.90
C GLU A 17 -24.95 10.61 30.18
N THR A 18 -23.65 10.86 30.37
CA THR A 18 -23.15 11.55 31.58
C THR A 18 -23.67 12.98 31.68
N TYR A 19 -23.81 13.68 30.55
CA TYR A 19 -24.43 15.00 30.50
C TYR A 19 -25.91 14.95 30.90
N ARG A 20 -26.66 13.94 30.45
CA ARG A 20 -28.06 13.75 30.81
C ARG A 20 -28.23 13.49 32.31
N GLU A 21 -27.42 12.58 32.86
CA GLU A 21 -27.44 12.27 34.30
C GLU A 21 -27.13 13.51 35.15
N LEU A 22 -26.18 14.34 34.70
CA LEU A 22 -25.86 15.60 35.38
C LEU A 22 -27.04 16.56 35.39
N LYS A 23 -27.73 16.72 34.26
CA LYS A 23 -28.99 17.50 34.21
C LYS A 23 -30.02 16.96 35.18
N GLU A 24 -30.24 15.65 35.21
CA GLU A 24 -31.21 15.03 36.14
C GLU A 24 -30.85 15.33 37.61
N THR A 25 -29.56 15.34 37.97
CA THR A 25 -29.12 15.75 39.30
C THR A 25 -29.29 17.25 39.58
N GLU A 26 -29.12 18.14 38.59
CA GLU A 26 -29.37 19.59 38.74
C GLU A 26 -30.83 19.89 39.12
N TRP A 27 -31.77 19.12 38.55
CA TRP A 27 -33.20 19.22 38.84
C TRP A 27 -33.62 18.42 40.08
N SER A 28 -32.70 17.69 40.71
CA SER A 28 -32.94 17.01 41.98
C SER A 28 -32.71 17.98 43.15
N ASN A 29 -33.57 17.94 44.17
CA ASN A 29 -33.43 18.78 45.39
C ASN A 29 -32.20 18.42 46.26
N LYS A 30 -31.18 17.75 45.71
CA LYS A 30 -29.94 17.36 46.38
C LYS A 30 -28.79 18.22 45.86
N HIS A 31 -28.47 19.29 46.59
CA HIS A 31 -27.40 20.24 46.27
C HIS A 31 -25.98 19.74 46.64
N GLU A 32 -25.64 18.50 46.25
CA GLU A 32 -24.24 18.05 46.33
C GLU A 32 -23.50 18.42 45.05
N LEU A 33 -22.20 18.75 45.15
CA LEU A 33 -21.32 18.90 43.99
C LEU A 33 -21.41 17.63 43.14
N PRO A 34 -21.80 17.71 41.87
CA PRO A 34 -22.02 16.51 41.08
C PRO A 34 -20.69 15.77 40.89
N LYS A 35 -20.59 14.57 41.48
CA LYS A 35 -19.38 13.73 41.43
C LYS A 35 -18.94 13.39 40.00
N LYS A 36 -19.85 13.53 39.02
CA LYS A 36 -19.65 13.24 37.60
C LYS A 36 -19.11 14.41 36.77
N MET A 37 -18.89 15.61 37.35
CA MET A 37 -18.33 16.74 36.58
C MET A 37 -16.92 16.46 36.02
N ALA A 38 -16.07 15.80 36.81
CA ALA A 38 -14.74 15.38 36.36
C ALA A 38 -14.81 14.33 35.24
N LEU A 39 -15.81 13.44 35.31
CA LEU A 39 -16.08 12.43 34.28
C LEU A 39 -16.56 13.06 32.97
N LEU A 40 -17.49 14.03 33.05
CA LEU A 40 -17.97 14.78 31.89
C LEU A 40 -16.81 15.53 31.19
N SER A 41 -15.96 16.21 31.96
CA SER A 41 -14.76 16.86 31.43
C SER A 41 -13.84 15.86 30.73
N TRP A 42 -13.62 14.69 31.31
CA TRP A 42 -12.83 13.65 30.67
C TRP A 42 -13.45 13.12 29.39
N GLN A 43 -14.76 12.87 29.36
CA GLN A 43 -15.43 12.38 28.15
C GLN A 43 -15.39 13.39 27.01
N ALA A 44 -15.52 14.68 27.32
CA ALA A 44 -15.37 15.75 26.34
C ALA A 44 -13.94 15.78 25.78
N ASP A 45 -12.93 15.75 26.66
CA ASP A 45 -11.52 15.69 26.28
C ASP A 45 -11.23 14.43 25.44
N ARG A 46 -11.73 13.26 25.83
CA ARG A 46 -11.54 11.98 25.13
C ARG A 46 -12.09 12.01 23.71
N GLN A 47 -13.29 12.59 23.51
CA GLN A 47 -13.89 12.74 22.19
C GLN A 47 -13.09 13.73 21.32
N TYR A 48 -12.68 14.86 21.91
CA TYR A 48 -11.84 15.85 21.24
C TYR A 48 -10.48 15.26 20.83
N LEU A 49 -9.79 14.57 21.75
CA LEU A 49 -8.51 13.93 21.50
C LEU A 49 -8.59 12.88 20.39
N LEU A 50 -9.62 12.03 20.39
CA LEU A 50 -9.80 11.03 19.33
C LEU A 50 -9.98 11.69 17.95
N TYR A 51 -10.81 12.73 17.88
CA TYR A 51 -11.02 13.48 16.64
C TYR A 51 -9.73 14.14 16.16
N GLN A 52 -9.00 14.80 17.06
CA GLN A 52 -7.76 15.50 16.73
C GLN A 52 -6.63 14.55 16.34
N CYS A 53 -6.47 13.40 17.00
CA CYS A 53 -5.49 12.39 16.57
C CYS A 53 -5.77 11.93 15.12
N ARG A 54 -7.03 11.59 14.80
CA ARG A 54 -7.43 11.18 13.44
C ARG A 54 -7.13 12.29 12.42
N LEU A 55 -7.45 13.53 12.77
CA LEU A 55 -7.21 14.67 11.90
C LEU A 55 -5.72 14.93 11.69
N PHE A 56 -4.94 14.91 12.77
CA PHE A 56 -3.50 15.13 12.77
C PHE A 56 -2.75 14.08 11.95
N MET A 57 -3.08 12.80 12.14
CA MET A 57 -2.52 11.72 11.33
C MET A 57 -2.76 11.91 9.84
N ARG A 58 -3.99 12.31 9.46
CA ARG A 58 -4.34 12.56 8.05
C ARG A 58 -3.63 13.79 7.50
N TYR A 59 -3.49 14.84 8.31
CA TYR A 59 -2.72 16.04 7.99
C TYR A 59 -1.27 15.69 7.66
N GLN A 60 -0.62 14.85 8.49
CA GLN A 60 0.76 14.40 8.28
C GLN A 60 0.91 13.48 7.05
N LEU A 61 -0.03 12.56 6.82
CA LEU A 61 0.04 11.59 5.72
C LEU A 61 -0.29 12.16 4.34
N TYR A 62 -1.21 13.13 4.27
CA TYR A 62 -1.80 13.60 3.00
C TYR A 62 -1.63 15.10 2.78
N PRO A 63 -0.39 15.63 2.77
CA PRO A 63 -0.15 17.07 2.68
C PRO A 63 -0.69 17.71 1.38
N THR A 64 -0.93 16.91 0.32
CA THR A 64 -1.53 17.38 -0.93
C THR A 64 -3.05 17.56 -0.87
N ILE A 65 -3.73 16.92 0.09
CA ILE A 65 -5.17 17.07 0.34
C ILE A 65 -5.39 18.24 1.29
N PHE A 66 -4.56 18.38 2.32
CA PHE A 66 -4.59 19.42 3.34
C PHE A 66 -3.83 20.69 2.94
N ARG A 67 -3.78 20.99 1.64
CA ARG A 67 -3.18 22.25 1.18
C ARG A 67 -4.05 23.43 1.64
N ALA A 68 -3.39 24.53 1.98
CA ALA A 68 -4.04 25.75 2.47
C ALA A 68 -5.15 26.30 1.55
N ASP A 69 -5.10 25.99 0.25
CA ASP A 69 -6.12 26.38 -0.74
C ASP A 69 -7.42 25.54 -0.68
N LYS A 70 -7.40 24.39 0.01
CA LYS A 70 -8.54 23.45 0.09
C LYS A 70 -9.05 23.23 1.49
N LEU A 71 -8.15 23.15 2.46
CA LEU A 71 -8.48 23.07 3.87
C LEU A 71 -7.38 23.85 4.61
N PRO A 72 -7.70 24.99 5.25
CA PRO A 72 -6.71 25.82 5.92
C PRO A 72 -6.34 25.21 7.28
N LEU A 73 -5.77 24.01 7.27
CA LEU A 73 -5.13 23.43 8.45
C LEU A 73 -3.65 23.76 8.44
N ALA A 74 -3.16 24.21 9.59
CA ALA A 74 -1.78 24.55 9.85
C ALA A 74 -1.37 23.87 11.17
N GLU A 75 -0.07 23.79 11.44
CA GLU A 75 0.43 23.08 12.60
C GLU A 75 -0.07 23.71 13.92
N GLU A 76 -0.23 25.03 13.92
CA GLU A 76 -0.70 25.82 15.06
C GLU A 76 -2.12 25.41 15.52
N HIS A 77 -2.93 24.85 14.62
CA HIS A 77 -4.26 24.35 14.96
C HIS A 77 -4.23 23.08 15.83
N PHE A 78 -3.05 22.46 16.00
CA PHE A 78 -2.87 21.26 16.80
C PHE A 78 -2.20 21.52 18.15
N GLU A 79 -1.88 22.78 18.51
CA GLU A 79 -1.17 23.08 19.77
C GLU A 79 -1.99 22.75 21.02
N GLU A 80 -3.28 23.10 21.04
CA GLU A 80 -4.17 22.73 22.15
C GLU A 80 -4.27 21.20 22.30
N PHE A 81 -4.35 20.49 21.18
CA PHE A 81 -4.33 19.03 21.14
C PHE A 81 -3.05 18.45 21.73
N LYS A 82 -1.88 18.95 21.31
CA LYS A 82 -0.56 18.51 21.83
C LYS A 82 -0.46 18.75 23.34
N MET A 83 -0.92 19.90 23.83
CA MET A 83 -0.97 20.20 25.26
C MET A 83 -1.88 19.22 26.02
N LEU A 84 -3.07 18.93 25.48
CA LEU A 84 -4.05 18.07 26.13
C LEU A 84 -3.58 16.61 26.19
N LEU A 85 -2.86 16.12 25.16
CA LEU A 85 -2.20 14.81 25.19
C LEU A 85 -1.25 14.68 26.38
N GLY A 86 -0.44 15.71 26.65
CA GLY A 86 0.48 15.73 27.79
C GLY A 86 -0.26 15.74 29.13
N ARG A 87 -1.29 16.60 29.26
CA ARG A 87 -2.08 16.74 30.50
C ARG A 87 -2.85 15.46 30.85
N ARG A 88 -3.28 14.68 29.86
CA ARG A 88 -4.12 13.49 30.02
C ARG A 88 -3.38 12.16 29.81
N ALA A 89 -2.04 12.17 29.81
CA ALA A 89 -1.22 11.01 29.47
C ALA A 89 -1.60 9.73 30.25
N VAL A 90 -1.83 9.83 31.57
CA VAL A 90 -2.22 8.69 32.42
C VAL A 90 -3.58 8.13 32.01
N GLN A 91 -4.57 8.98 31.75
CA GLN A 91 -5.90 8.54 31.31
C GLN A 91 -5.84 7.90 29.93
N ILE A 92 -5.04 8.45 29.01
CA ILE A 92 -4.88 7.90 27.65
C ILE A 92 -4.29 6.49 27.69
N GLN A 93 -3.31 6.22 28.56
CA GLN A 93 -2.71 4.89 28.71
C GLN A 93 -3.75 3.80 29.05
N SER A 94 -4.85 4.16 29.71
CA SER A 94 -5.93 3.23 30.06
C SER A 94 -6.96 3.00 28.96
N GLU A 95 -6.87 3.72 27.83
CA GLU A 95 -7.84 3.72 26.74
C GLU A 95 -7.21 3.20 25.44
N PRO A 96 -7.33 1.89 25.13
CA PRO A 96 -6.57 1.27 24.05
C PRO A 96 -6.75 1.93 22.68
N MET A 97 -7.97 2.33 22.33
CA MET A 97 -8.22 3.00 21.05
C MET A 97 -7.54 4.37 20.98
N LEU A 98 -7.62 5.17 22.05
CA LEU A 98 -7.00 6.50 22.06
C LEU A 98 -5.47 6.40 22.12
N LEU A 99 -4.95 5.43 22.88
CA LEU A 99 -3.52 5.13 22.93
C LEU A 99 -2.99 4.66 21.57
N ALA A 100 -3.77 3.88 20.81
CA ALA A 100 -3.40 3.47 19.45
C ALA A 100 -3.18 4.69 18.55
N TYR A 101 -4.15 5.60 18.53
CA TYR A 101 -4.11 6.84 17.76
C TYR A 101 -2.99 7.78 18.21
N GLN A 102 -2.72 7.87 19.52
CA GLN A 102 -1.57 8.58 20.04
C GLN A 102 -0.25 7.98 19.53
N LYS A 103 -0.07 6.66 19.64
CA LYS A 103 1.14 5.96 19.15
C LYS A 103 1.41 6.24 17.68
N VAL A 104 0.39 6.16 16.81
CA VAL A 104 0.56 6.46 15.38
C VAL A 104 0.92 7.93 15.15
N SER A 105 0.32 8.86 15.90
CA SER A 105 0.67 10.29 15.83
C SER A 105 2.14 10.54 16.24
N THR A 106 2.64 9.81 17.25
CA THR A 106 4.05 9.85 17.66
C THR A 106 4.96 9.32 16.55
N ILE A 107 4.66 8.14 16.00
CA ILE A 107 5.42 7.53 14.89
C ILE A 107 5.52 8.49 13.70
N PHE A 108 4.43 9.15 13.32
CA PHE A 108 4.43 10.07 12.17
C PHE A 108 5.20 11.36 12.40
N SER A 109 5.45 11.70 13.66
CA SER A 109 6.24 12.87 14.05
C SER A 109 7.75 12.57 14.13
N ARG A 110 8.15 11.30 13.99
CA ARG A 110 9.56 10.90 13.96
C ARG A 110 10.23 11.27 12.64
N GLU A 111 11.53 11.52 12.71
CA GLU A 111 12.35 11.59 11.51
C GLU A 111 12.48 10.21 10.87
N LEU A 112 12.50 10.15 9.55
CA LEU A 112 12.53 8.87 8.82
C LEU A 112 13.83 8.08 9.02
N ASN A 113 14.91 8.74 9.44
CA ASN A 113 16.20 8.12 9.69
C ASN A 113 16.42 7.80 11.18
N ASP A 114 15.39 7.98 12.02
CA ASP A 114 15.46 7.64 13.44
C ASP A 114 15.62 6.11 13.61
N PRO A 115 16.70 5.63 14.24
CA PRO A 115 16.95 4.20 14.39
C PRO A 115 15.91 3.47 15.23
N THR A 116 15.12 4.17 16.08
CA THR A 116 14.09 3.52 16.90
C THR A 116 12.74 3.43 16.21
N LEU A 117 12.60 4.01 15.00
CA LEU A 117 11.32 4.07 14.29
C LEU A 117 10.76 2.69 13.95
N GLU A 118 11.62 1.76 13.58
CA GLU A 118 11.23 0.38 13.26
C GLU A 118 10.65 -0.33 14.49
N ASP A 119 11.37 -0.29 15.61
CA ASP A 119 10.94 -0.87 16.88
C ASP A 119 9.61 -0.26 17.38
N GLU A 120 9.43 1.06 17.24
CA GLU A 120 8.17 1.72 17.63
C GLU A 120 6.97 1.26 16.79
N VAL A 121 7.18 0.94 15.52
CA VAL A 121 6.13 0.41 14.63
C VAL A 121 5.84 -1.06 14.94
N GLU A 122 6.86 -1.85 15.25
CA GLU A 122 6.69 -3.24 15.69
C GLU A 122 5.94 -3.33 17.01
N ASP A 123 6.31 -2.50 18.00
CA ASP A 123 5.58 -2.33 19.26
C ASP A 123 4.11 -1.94 19.02
N PHE A 124 3.86 -1.12 17.99
CA PHE A 124 2.50 -0.77 17.60
C PHE A 124 1.74 -1.98 17.04
N PHE A 125 2.34 -2.84 16.21
CA PHE A 125 1.67 -4.07 15.74
C PHE A 125 1.33 -5.01 16.90
N PHE A 126 2.27 -5.27 17.81
CA PHE A 126 2.00 -6.09 19.00
C PHE A 126 0.87 -5.50 19.85
N PHE A 127 0.85 -4.17 20.02
CA PHE A 127 -0.21 -3.48 20.72
C PHE A 127 -1.59 -3.68 20.05
N MET A 128 -1.66 -3.57 18.72
CA MET A 128 -2.90 -3.74 17.95
C MET A 128 -3.43 -5.17 18.04
N GLU A 129 -2.56 -6.18 17.97
CA GLU A 129 -2.92 -7.59 18.14
C GLU A 129 -3.44 -7.86 19.56
N ALA A 130 -2.73 -7.40 20.59
CA ALA A 130 -3.10 -7.59 21.98
C ALA A 130 -4.42 -6.89 22.38
N ASN A 131 -4.82 -5.84 21.65
CA ASN A 131 -6.02 -5.05 21.94
C ASN A 131 -7.08 -5.15 20.85
N VAL A 132 -7.02 -6.14 19.96
CA VAL A 132 -7.93 -6.29 18.82
C VAL A 132 -9.42 -6.34 19.21
N SER A 133 -9.75 -6.85 20.39
CA SER A 133 -11.14 -6.91 20.91
C SER A 133 -11.63 -5.57 21.49
N LYS A 134 -10.72 -4.63 21.76
CA LYS A 134 -11.01 -3.33 22.39
C LYS A 134 -10.99 -2.18 21.39
N ILE A 135 -10.66 -2.46 20.13
CA ILE A 135 -10.60 -1.49 19.03
C ILE A 135 -11.67 -1.89 18.01
N THR A 136 -12.42 -0.90 17.50
CA THR A 136 -13.45 -1.19 16.49
C THR A 136 -12.80 -1.64 15.18
N LEU A 137 -13.52 -2.40 14.35
CA LEU A 137 -13.00 -2.81 13.05
C LEU A 137 -12.61 -1.62 12.16
N GLU A 138 -13.40 -0.55 12.18
CA GLU A 138 -13.14 0.65 11.40
C GLU A 138 -11.84 1.34 11.85
N ASP A 139 -11.67 1.51 13.16
CA ASP A 139 -10.46 2.11 13.74
C ASP A 139 -9.23 1.25 13.50
N TYR A 140 -9.36 -0.07 13.65
CA TYR A 140 -8.30 -1.02 13.39
C TYR A 140 -7.79 -0.90 11.95
N VAL A 141 -8.71 -0.81 10.99
CA VAL A 141 -8.42 -0.66 9.56
C VAL A 141 -7.84 0.72 9.24
N ASP A 142 -8.37 1.79 9.84
CA ASP A 142 -7.87 3.17 9.65
C ASP A 142 -6.44 3.31 10.17
N LEU A 143 -6.16 2.83 11.38
CA LEU A 143 -4.85 2.88 12.02
C LEU A 143 -3.79 2.10 11.24
N LEU A 144 -4.06 0.83 10.90
CA LEU A 144 -3.13 0.01 10.12
C LEU A 144 -3.00 0.50 8.68
N GLY A 145 -4.08 1.01 8.07
CA GLY A 145 -4.04 1.63 6.75
C GLY A 145 -3.15 2.87 6.74
N CYS A 146 -3.20 3.69 7.78
CA CYS A 146 -2.33 4.84 7.98
C CYS A 146 -0.87 4.43 8.15
N ILE A 147 -0.56 3.46 9.02
CA ILE A 147 0.80 2.92 9.21
C ILE A 147 1.33 2.31 7.91
N GLY A 148 0.53 1.50 7.21
CA GLY A 148 0.91 0.91 5.93
C GLY A 148 1.21 1.96 4.86
N SER A 149 0.50 3.09 4.87
CA SER A 149 0.73 4.24 3.98
C SER A 149 2.01 5.00 4.35
N PHE A 150 2.22 5.26 5.64
CA PHE A 150 3.45 5.86 6.15
C PHE A 150 4.67 5.03 5.80
N ALA A 151 4.63 3.72 6.07
CA ALA A 151 5.69 2.79 5.77
C ALA A 151 5.97 2.70 4.25
N THR A 152 4.91 2.75 3.42
CA THR A 152 5.07 2.86 1.95
C THR A 152 5.82 4.16 1.58
N MET A 153 5.43 5.30 2.17
CA MET A 153 6.08 6.58 1.91
C MET A 153 7.54 6.57 2.36
N ALA A 154 7.84 6.02 3.54
CA ALA A 154 9.18 5.93 4.11
C ALA A 154 10.08 5.00 3.28
N SER A 155 9.59 3.81 2.92
CA SER A 155 10.27 2.89 2.02
C SER A 155 10.56 3.51 0.66
N ASN A 156 9.58 4.25 0.11
CA ASN A 156 9.82 5.03 -1.09
C ASN A 156 10.88 6.10 -0.83
N LYS A 157 11.00 6.72 0.35
CA LYS A 157 12.05 7.71 0.63
C LYS A 157 13.45 7.13 0.91
N GLY A 158 13.62 5.81 0.84
CA GLY A 158 14.91 5.13 0.99
C GLY A 158 15.08 4.37 2.31
N VAL A 159 14.05 4.35 3.17
CA VAL A 159 14.06 3.57 4.43
C VAL A 159 13.60 2.15 4.14
N GLU A 160 14.51 1.29 3.66
CA GLU A 160 14.15 -0.02 3.10
C GLU A 160 13.40 -0.93 4.07
N ALA A 161 13.77 -0.92 5.36
CA ALA A 161 13.13 -1.69 6.44
C ALA A 161 11.62 -1.41 6.59
N MET A 162 11.15 -0.24 6.17
CA MET A 162 9.71 0.10 6.17
C MET A 162 8.92 -0.64 5.08
N GLY A 163 9.59 -1.28 4.13
CA GLY A 163 8.97 -2.08 3.07
C GLY A 163 8.18 -3.28 3.61
N PRO A 164 8.85 -4.21 4.32
CA PRO A 164 8.20 -5.32 5.05
C PRO A 164 7.08 -4.89 6.00
N ILE A 165 7.29 -3.82 6.78
CA ILE A 165 6.27 -3.24 7.66
C ILE A 165 5.00 -2.86 6.88
N SER A 166 5.15 -2.22 5.72
CA SER A 166 4.01 -1.86 4.88
C SER A 166 3.22 -3.08 4.40
N PHE A 167 3.91 -4.18 4.09
CA PHE A 167 3.29 -5.43 3.70
C PHE A 167 2.51 -6.05 4.85
N ARG A 168 3.11 -6.16 6.04
CA ARG A 168 2.47 -6.70 7.25
C ARG A 168 1.21 -5.92 7.62
N ALA A 169 1.27 -4.59 7.65
CA ALA A 169 0.10 -3.76 7.95
C ALA A 169 -1.10 -4.05 7.01
N LYS A 170 -0.83 -4.23 5.71
CA LYS A 170 -1.87 -4.54 4.72
C LYS A 170 -2.43 -5.94 4.90
N LEU A 171 -1.59 -6.91 5.25
CA LEU A 171 -2.06 -8.26 5.57
C LEU A 171 -2.98 -8.26 6.78
N MET A 172 -2.60 -7.59 7.87
CA MET A 172 -3.44 -7.48 9.06
C MET A 172 -4.81 -6.84 8.77
N VAL A 173 -4.85 -5.81 7.90
CA VAL A 173 -6.13 -5.23 7.44
C VAL A 173 -6.95 -6.24 6.64
N ILE A 174 -6.30 -6.96 5.71
CA ILE A 174 -6.98 -7.91 4.84
C ILE A 174 -7.56 -9.07 5.64
N ASP A 175 -6.77 -9.64 6.52
CA ASP A 175 -7.15 -10.75 7.39
C ASP A 175 -8.31 -10.33 8.30
N ARG A 176 -8.18 -9.20 8.99
CA ARG A 176 -9.18 -8.76 9.96
C ARG A 176 -10.52 -8.37 9.32
N LYS A 177 -10.49 -7.65 8.19
CA LYS A 177 -11.72 -7.11 7.57
C LYS A 177 -12.31 -8.06 6.53
N TYR A 178 -11.47 -8.80 5.84
CA TYR A 178 -11.86 -9.62 4.69
C TYR A 178 -11.54 -11.10 4.89
N GLY A 179 -11.17 -11.57 6.09
CA GLY A 179 -10.85 -12.97 6.40
C GLY A 179 -12.07 -13.91 6.44
N ALA A 180 -12.06 -14.88 7.34
CA ALA A 180 -13.06 -15.97 7.41
C ALA A 180 -14.48 -15.49 7.75
N SER A 181 -14.62 -14.40 8.51
CA SER A 181 -15.93 -13.83 8.90
C SER A 181 -16.54 -12.88 7.86
N TRP A 182 -15.96 -12.80 6.66
CA TRP A 182 -16.41 -11.88 5.62
C TRP A 182 -17.73 -12.31 4.96
N SER A 183 -18.65 -11.34 4.80
CA SER A 183 -19.91 -11.50 4.06
C SER A 183 -19.98 -10.53 2.86
N SER A 184 -20.54 -11.00 1.74
CA SER A 184 -20.59 -10.24 0.49
C SER A 184 -21.58 -9.08 0.52
N GLY A 185 -21.17 -7.89 0.06
CA GLY A 185 -22.03 -6.70 -0.08
C GLY A 185 -21.25 -5.49 -0.61
N THR A 186 -21.92 -4.52 -1.22
CA THR A 186 -21.29 -3.38 -1.94
C THR A 186 -20.42 -2.47 -1.07
N THR A 187 -20.62 -2.45 0.25
CA THR A 187 -19.81 -1.70 1.22
C THR A 187 -18.63 -2.49 1.79
N ASN A 188 -18.58 -3.81 1.57
CA ASN A 188 -17.62 -4.73 2.17
C ASN A 188 -16.68 -5.38 1.15
N ASP A 189 -16.66 -4.94 -0.11
CA ASP A 189 -15.73 -5.50 -1.09
C ASP A 189 -14.28 -5.08 -0.80
N LEU A 190 -13.33 -5.99 -1.06
CA LEU A 190 -11.90 -5.73 -0.99
C LEU A 190 -11.50 -4.76 -2.10
N PRO A 191 -10.88 -3.61 -1.79
CA PRO A 191 -10.36 -2.71 -2.81
C PRO A 191 -9.33 -3.42 -3.68
N ALA A 192 -9.49 -3.31 -5.00
CA ALA A 192 -8.60 -3.94 -5.95
C ALA A 192 -7.12 -3.58 -5.73
N SER A 193 -6.84 -2.33 -5.32
CA SER A 193 -5.50 -1.85 -5.01
C SER A 193 -4.86 -2.57 -3.83
N TYR A 194 -5.63 -2.95 -2.80
CA TYR A 194 -5.12 -3.73 -1.67
C TYR A 194 -4.65 -5.10 -2.15
N LEU A 195 -5.48 -5.81 -2.93
CA LEU A 195 -5.11 -7.12 -3.48
C LEU A 195 -3.83 -7.02 -4.33
N THR A 196 -3.77 -6.09 -5.28
CA THR A 196 -2.61 -5.97 -6.19
C THR A 196 -1.35 -5.54 -5.45
N ASN A 197 -1.46 -4.65 -4.47
CA ASN A 197 -0.30 -4.16 -3.72
C ASN A 197 0.31 -5.24 -2.83
N VAL A 198 -0.50 -6.10 -2.21
CA VAL A 198 0.01 -7.23 -1.41
C VAL A 198 0.79 -8.20 -2.30
N VAL A 199 0.28 -8.53 -3.49
CA VAL A 199 1.02 -9.40 -4.43
C VAL A 199 2.33 -8.76 -4.89
N ILE A 200 2.31 -7.47 -5.25
CA ILE A 200 3.55 -6.74 -5.64
C ILE A 200 4.56 -6.76 -4.50
N GLN A 201 4.14 -6.47 -3.27
CA GLN A 201 5.02 -6.44 -2.12
C GLN A 201 5.54 -7.82 -1.72
N ALA A 202 4.71 -8.86 -1.84
CA ALA A 202 5.13 -10.22 -1.56
C ALA A 202 6.32 -10.63 -2.44
N ILE A 203 6.19 -10.43 -3.76
CA ILE A 203 7.27 -10.71 -4.70
C ILE A 203 8.51 -9.86 -4.39
N ARG A 204 8.30 -8.58 -4.03
CA ARG A 204 9.40 -7.64 -3.79
C ARG A 204 10.21 -7.96 -2.55
N PHE A 205 9.55 -8.39 -1.50
CA PHE A 205 10.16 -8.71 -0.21
C PHE A 205 10.27 -10.23 -0.02
N ARG A 206 10.41 -10.98 -1.11
CA ARG A 206 10.43 -12.45 -1.09
C ARG A 206 11.52 -13.06 -0.20
N GLU A 207 12.60 -12.32 0.05
CA GLU A 207 13.73 -12.77 0.88
C GLU A 207 13.60 -12.33 2.35
N GLU A 208 12.65 -11.45 2.67
CA GLU A 208 12.47 -10.88 4.03
C GLU A 208 11.51 -11.69 4.90
N PHE A 209 10.83 -12.68 4.33
CA PHE A 209 9.79 -13.46 5.01
C PHE A 209 10.02 -14.95 4.87
N GLU A 210 9.80 -15.67 5.96
CA GLU A 210 9.57 -17.11 5.93
C GLU A 210 8.13 -17.38 5.49
N TRP A 211 7.92 -17.59 4.19
CA TRP A 211 6.58 -17.66 3.56
C TRP A 211 5.69 -18.79 4.09
N SER A 212 6.25 -19.85 4.65
CA SER A 212 5.51 -20.90 5.36
C SER A 212 4.87 -20.42 6.67
N MET A 213 5.36 -19.30 7.23
CA MET A 213 4.89 -18.73 8.49
C MET A 213 4.08 -17.44 8.32
N VAL A 214 3.97 -16.90 7.10
CA VAL A 214 3.21 -15.66 6.86
C VAL A 214 1.71 -15.92 7.00
N PRO A 215 1.07 -15.44 8.09
CA PRO A 215 -0.29 -15.83 8.40
C PRO A 215 -1.30 -15.09 7.52
N VAL A 216 -2.22 -15.84 6.93
CA VAL A 216 -3.42 -15.29 6.28
C VAL A 216 -4.56 -16.29 6.40
N ASP A 217 -5.74 -15.83 6.81
CA ASP A 217 -6.95 -16.63 6.86
C ASP A 217 -7.19 -17.39 5.54
N GLY A 218 -7.34 -18.72 5.67
CA GLY A 218 -7.57 -19.64 4.56
C GLY A 218 -6.31 -20.16 3.86
N ILE A 219 -5.13 -19.71 4.25
CA ILE A 219 -3.85 -20.33 3.87
C ILE A 219 -3.36 -21.10 5.10
N GLU A 220 -3.46 -22.43 5.05
CA GLU A 220 -2.93 -23.25 6.14
C GLU A 220 -1.41 -23.08 6.22
N ASN A 221 -0.90 -22.88 7.45
CA ASN A 221 0.53 -22.96 7.78
C ASN A 221 0.97 -24.42 7.76
N THR A 222 0.81 -25.07 6.61
CA THR A 222 1.35 -26.38 6.31
C THR A 222 2.71 -26.22 5.63
N ASP A 223 3.61 -27.19 5.83
CA ASP A 223 4.94 -27.30 5.19
C ASP A 223 4.93 -27.21 3.64
N GLU A 224 3.75 -27.16 3.01
CA GLU A 224 3.54 -27.04 1.58
C GLU A 224 3.73 -25.61 1.05
N SER A 225 3.40 -24.57 1.82
CA SER A 225 3.47 -23.15 1.38
C SER A 225 4.91 -22.61 1.38
N ARG A 226 5.84 -23.25 0.67
CA ARG A 226 7.29 -22.95 0.79
C ARG A 226 7.74 -21.71 0.02
N SER A 227 7.04 -21.35 -1.05
CA SER A 227 7.48 -20.27 -1.95
C SER A 227 6.52 -19.08 -1.92
N VAL A 228 7.09 -17.88 -2.09
CA VAL A 228 6.34 -16.64 -2.29
C VAL A 228 5.28 -16.76 -3.39
N HIS A 229 5.58 -17.50 -4.46
CA HIS A 229 4.68 -17.70 -5.59
C HIS A 229 3.47 -18.55 -5.21
N GLU A 230 3.71 -19.68 -4.55
CA GLU A 230 2.63 -20.55 -4.08
C GLU A 230 1.72 -19.81 -3.09
N TRP A 231 2.32 -19.13 -2.12
CA TRP A 231 1.60 -18.29 -1.16
C TRP A 231 0.77 -17.21 -1.89
N ALA A 232 1.35 -16.50 -2.87
CA ALA A 232 0.67 -15.45 -3.61
C ALA A 232 -0.46 -16.00 -4.51
N HIS A 233 -0.28 -17.19 -5.10
CA HIS A 233 -1.33 -17.87 -5.86
C HIS A 233 -2.51 -18.25 -4.97
N ARG A 234 -2.24 -18.82 -3.78
CA ARG A 234 -3.28 -19.15 -2.79
C ARG A 234 -3.99 -17.88 -2.31
N PHE A 235 -3.24 -16.84 -1.96
CA PHE A 235 -3.76 -15.53 -1.56
C PHE A 235 -4.70 -14.92 -2.62
N VAL A 236 -4.27 -14.90 -3.89
CA VAL A 236 -5.11 -14.42 -5.01
C VAL A 236 -6.35 -15.29 -5.20
N GLY A 237 -6.25 -16.61 -5.00
CA GLY A 237 -7.38 -17.53 -5.07
C GLY A 237 -8.46 -17.22 -4.03
N ILE A 238 -8.05 -17.01 -2.78
CA ILE A 238 -8.95 -16.74 -1.64
C ILE A 238 -9.55 -15.34 -1.74
N TYR A 239 -8.70 -14.31 -1.76
CA TYR A 239 -9.13 -12.91 -1.66
C TYR A 239 -9.58 -12.31 -2.99
N GLY A 240 -9.22 -12.94 -4.10
CA GLY A 240 -9.66 -12.53 -5.42
C GLY A 240 -11.17 -12.53 -5.59
N SER A 241 -11.85 -13.49 -4.96
CA SER A 241 -13.31 -13.59 -4.94
C SER A 241 -13.99 -12.44 -4.17
N LYS A 242 -13.25 -11.80 -3.24
CA LYS A 242 -13.72 -10.73 -2.35
C LYS A 242 -13.56 -9.33 -2.97
N VAL A 243 -12.90 -9.23 -4.13
CA VAL A 243 -12.79 -7.96 -4.88
C VAL A 243 -14.10 -7.61 -5.56
N HIS A 244 -14.42 -6.31 -5.58
CA HIS A 244 -15.59 -5.76 -6.25
C HIS A 244 -15.69 -6.24 -7.71
N ARG A 245 -16.88 -6.66 -8.13
CA ARG A 245 -17.14 -7.35 -9.40
C ARG A 245 -16.63 -6.62 -10.64
N ASN A 246 -16.68 -5.29 -10.65
CA ASN A 246 -16.25 -4.46 -11.79
C ASN A 246 -14.73 -4.49 -12.00
N ASP A 247 -13.99 -4.75 -10.93
CA ASP A 247 -12.54 -4.66 -10.90
C ASP A 247 -11.89 -6.03 -10.88
N ARG A 248 -12.61 -7.03 -10.35
CA ARG A 248 -12.14 -8.40 -10.11
C ARG A 248 -11.40 -8.99 -11.31
N GLY A 249 -12.04 -9.05 -12.48
CA GLY A 249 -11.45 -9.69 -13.66
C GLY A 249 -10.09 -9.07 -14.06
N PHE A 250 -9.99 -7.74 -13.98
CA PHE A 250 -8.75 -7.03 -14.28
C PHE A 250 -7.71 -7.23 -13.17
N SER A 251 -8.08 -7.14 -11.89
CA SER A 251 -7.16 -7.35 -10.76
C SER A 251 -6.54 -8.75 -10.78
N LEU A 252 -7.36 -9.78 -11.01
CA LEU A 252 -6.88 -11.16 -11.06
C LEU A 252 -5.96 -11.40 -12.25
N ALA A 253 -6.30 -10.84 -13.41
CA ALA A 253 -5.42 -10.91 -14.58
C ALA A 253 -4.09 -10.19 -14.31
N PHE A 254 -4.11 -9.02 -13.68
CA PHE A 254 -2.90 -8.29 -13.32
C PHE A 254 -2.01 -9.11 -12.36
N CYS A 255 -2.56 -9.63 -11.26
CA CYS A 255 -1.80 -10.42 -10.30
C CYS A 255 -1.22 -11.70 -10.93
N ARG A 256 -2.01 -12.42 -11.74
CA ARG A 256 -1.54 -13.63 -12.44
C ARG A 256 -0.45 -13.33 -13.45
N ALA A 257 -0.62 -12.27 -14.25
CA ALA A 257 0.42 -11.85 -15.17
C ALA A 257 1.71 -11.53 -14.40
N LEU A 258 1.62 -10.75 -13.33
CA LEU A 258 2.78 -10.39 -12.51
C LEU A 258 3.52 -11.63 -11.97
N LEU A 259 2.80 -12.59 -11.41
CA LEU A 259 3.39 -13.84 -10.90
C LEU A 259 4.07 -14.63 -12.01
N PHE A 260 3.42 -14.83 -13.16
CA PHE A 260 4.04 -15.53 -14.30
C PHE A 260 5.29 -14.83 -14.82
N LEU A 261 5.32 -13.49 -14.79
CA LEU A 261 6.50 -12.72 -15.22
C LEU A 261 7.66 -12.88 -14.24
N ASP A 262 7.39 -12.88 -12.93
CA ASP A 262 8.44 -13.12 -11.93
C ASP A 262 8.99 -14.55 -12.01
N GLU A 263 8.14 -15.54 -12.31
CA GLU A 263 8.55 -16.93 -12.55
C GLU A 263 9.26 -17.15 -13.91
N GLY A 264 9.36 -16.13 -14.77
CA GLY A 264 9.92 -16.25 -16.12
C GLY A 264 9.02 -16.98 -17.13
N LYS A 265 7.76 -17.24 -16.79
CA LYS A 265 6.75 -17.90 -17.64
C LYS A 265 6.03 -16.90 -18.56
N TYR A 266 6.80 -16.15 -19.35
CA TYR A 266 6.31 -15.01 -20.14
C TYR A 266 5.15 -15.34 -21.11
N ARG A 267 5.13 -16.55 -21.70
CA ARG A 267 4.04 -16.98 -22.58
C ARG A 267 2.71 -17.14 -21.83
N GLU A 268 2.76 -17.62 -20.60
CA GLU A 268 1.59 -17.86 -19.75
C GLU A 268 0.97 -16.54 -19.26
N ALA A 269 1.76 -15.47 -19.20
CA ALA A 269 1.26 -14.13 -18.89
C ALA A 269 0.39 -13.51 -20.01
N ILE A 270 0.59 -13.90 -21.29
CA ILE A 270 -0.04 -13.26 -22.45
C ILE A 270 -1.58 -13.18 -22.39
N PRO A 271 -2.32 -14.27 -22.06
CA PRO A 271 -3.78 -14.23 -21.97
C PRO A 271 -4.27 -13.21 -20.94
N HIS A 272 -3.53 -13.05 -19.84
CA HIS A 272 -3.89 -12.14 -18.77
C HIS A 272 -3.63 -10.67 -19.13
N LEU A 273 -2.54 -10.38 -19.84
CA LEU A 273 -2.17 -9.03 -20.28
C LEU A 273 -3.13 -8.42 -21.32
N LYS A 274 -3.92 -9.26 -22.00
CA LYS A 274 -4.95 -8.83 -22.96
C LYS A 274 -6.28 -8.43 -22.31
N THR A 275 -6.40 -8.60 -20.99
CA THR A 275 -7.62 -8.28 -20.25
C THR A 275 -7.89 -6.78 -20.28
N ARG A 276 -9.09 -6.38 -20.69
CA ARG A 276 -9.51 -4.97 -20.69
C ARG A 276 -10.00 -4.56 -19.31
N SER A 277 -9.52 -3.41 -18.82
CA SER A 277 -10.11 -2.80 -17.64
C SER A 277 -11.49 -2.24 -17.99
N LYS A 278 -12.49 -2.54 -17.17
CA LYS A 278 -13.78 -1.83 -17.17
C LYS A 278 -13.74 -0.56 -16.30
N THR A 279 -12.63 -0.30 -15.63
CA THR A 279 -12.47 0.80 -14.68
C THR A 279 -11.92 2.06 -15.35
N ASN A 280 -12.32 3.22 -14.83
CA ASN A 280 -11.76 4.52 -15.21
C ASN A 280 -10.45 4.85 -14.47
N GLN A 281 -9.79 3.85 -13.87
CA GLN A 281 -8.53 4.03 -13.13
C GLN A 281 -7.35 3.95 -14.11
N ASP A 282 -6.92 5.12 -14.59
CA ASP A 282 -5.88 5.23 -15.63
C ASP A 282 -4.51 4.72 -15.17
N GLU A 283 -4.19 4.85 -13.88
CA GLU A 283 -2.96 4.31 -13.27
C GLU A 283 -2.83 2.79 -13.45
N ARG A 284 -3.93 2.05 -13.23
CA ARG A 284 -3.93 0.59 -13.39
C ARG A 284 -3.76 0.17 -14.85
N LYS A 285 -4.32 0.97 -15.78
CA LYS A 285 -4.10 0.76 -17.22
C LYS A 285 -2.63 1.00 -17.58
N LEU A 286 -1.99 2.01 -17.02
CA LEU A 286 -0.55 2.26 -17.19
C LEU A 286 0.28 1.12 -16.60
N ALA A 287 -0.03 0.65 -15.39
CA ALA A 287 0.66 -0.48 -14.77
C ALA A 287 0.58 -1.76 -15.63
N LEU A 288 -0.61 -2.09 -16.18
CA LEU A 288 -0.73 -3.24 -17.08
C LEU A 288 0.01 -3.03 -18.40
N LYS A 289 -0.02 -1.82 -18.97
CA LYS A 289 0.76 -1.50 -20.19
C LYS A 289 2.26 -1.65 -19.96
N LYS A 290 2.74 -1.23 -18.79
CA LYS A 290 4.13 -1.42 -18.36
C LYS A 290 4.49 -2.92 -18.34
N LEU A 291 3.70 -3.76 -17.66
CA LEU A 291 3.90 -5.21 -17.66
C LEU A 291 3.89 -5.80 -19.08
N THR A 292 2.98 -5.33 -19.94
CA THR A 292 2.90 -5.78 -21.35
C THR A 292 4.17 -5.42 -22.15
N ILE A 293 4.75 -4.24 -21.91
CA ILE A 293 6.02 -3.82 -22.53
C ILE A 293 7.17 -4.70 -22.04
N GLN A 294 7.26 -4.92 -20.72
CA GLN A 294 8.27 -5.79 -20.10
C GLN A 294 8.20 -7.21 -20.64
N THR A 295 6.99 -7.78 -20.72
CA THR A 295 6.75 -9.12 -21.27
C THR A 295 7.14 -9.22 -22.74
N TYR A 296 6.78 -8.21 -23.54
CA TYR A 296 7.14 -8.16 -24.95
C TYR A 296 8.67 -8.16 -25.10
N TYR A 297 9.35 -7.34 -24.31
CA TYR A 297 10.81 -7.26 -24.33
C TYR A 297 11.43 -8.61 -23.95
N ASP A 298 11.00 -9.24 -22.86
CA ASP A 298 11.59 -10.51 -22.42
C ASP A 298 11.38 -11.60 -23.48
N LEU A 299 10.18 -11.73 -24.05
CA LEU A 299 9.90 -12.68 -25.13
C LEU A 299 10.73 -12.43 -26.40
N MET A 300 11.13 -11.19 -26.68
CA MET A 300 12.02 -10.91 -27.81
C MET A 300 13.45 -11.35 -27.54
N HIS A 301 13.86 -11.47 -26.27
CA HIS A 301 15.26 -11.62 -25.85
C HIS A 301 15.54 -12.87 -24.99
N THR A 302 14.56 -13.76 -24.77
CA THR A 302 14.78 -15.04 -24.06
C THR A 302 15.69 -16.02 -24.83
N GLY A 303 15.84 -15.84 -26.15
CA GLY A 303 16.51 -16.79 -27.04
C GLY A 303 15.72 -18.05 -27.36
N GLN A 304 14.49 -18.21 -26.82
CA GLN A 304 13.69 -19.42 -27.03
C GLN A 304 12.93 -19.39 -28.36
N LYS A 305 12.88 -20.56 -29.03
CA LYS A 305 12.20 -20.71 -30.32
C LYS A 305 10.69 -20.46 -30.17
N GLY A 306 10.18 -19.46 -30.88
CA GLY A 306 8.77 -19.09 -30.92
C GLY A 306 8.38 -17.94 -29.99
N ASP A 307 9.24 -17.52 -29.06
CA ASP A 307 8.97 -16.36 -28.19
C ASP A 307 8.83 -15.05 -28.97
N PRO A 308 9.68 -14.77 -30.00
CA PRO A 308 9.49 -13.58 -30.83
C PRO A 308 8.14 -13.57 -31.57
N GLN A 309 7.64 -14.74 -31.96
CA GLN A 309 6.31 -14.85 -32.58
C GLN A 309 5.20 -14.58 -31.55
N ALA A 310 5.36 -15.06 -30.32
CA ALA A 310 4.45 -14.79 -29.22
C ALA A 310 4.45 -13.29 -28.86
N ALA A 311 5.61 -12.63 -28.80
CA ALA A 311 5.77 -11.19 -28.58
C ALA A 311 5.00 -10.38 -29.63
N ARG A 312 5.18 -10.68 -30.92
CA ARG A 312 4.46 -10.03 -32.03
C ARG A 312 2.94 -10.27 -31.99
N LYS A 313 2.49 -11.38 -31.40
CA LYS A 313 1.05 -11.64 -31.13
C LYS A 313 0.52 -10.91 -29.90
N LEU A 314 1.39 -10.54 -28.95
CA LEU A 314 1.06 -9.70 -27.80
C LEU A 314 0.92 -8.24 -28.24
N ILE A 315 1.93 -7.70 -28.93
CA ILE A 315 1.94 -6.34 -29.48
C ILE A 315 2.26 -6.39 -30.98
N LYS A 316 1.24 -6.14 -31.83
CA LYS A 316 1.39 -6.16 -33.29
C LYS A 316 2.25 -5.01 -33.83
N ASN A 317 2.06 -3.80 -33.27
CA ASN A 317 2.80 -2.60 -33.65
C ASN A 317 3.37 -1.97 -32.38
N PHE A 318 4.62 -2.31 -32.09
CA PHE A 318 5.30 -1.88 -30.88
C PHE A 318 5.56 -0.36 -30.82
N PRO A 319 6.03 0.31 -31.90
CA PRO A 319 6.17 1.76 -31.92
C PRO A 319 4.86 2.51 -31.63
N ALA A 320 3.75 2.09 -32.24
CA ALA A 320 2.45 2.70 -31.99
C ALA A 320 1.98 2.47 -30.54
N PHE A 321 2.27 1.30 -29.97
CA PHE A 321 1.95 0.99 -28.57
C PHE A 321 2.72 1.88 -27.60
N LEU A 322 4.04 2.07 -27.82
CA LEU A 322 4.86 2.97 -27.01
C LEU A 322 4.40 4.43 -27.13
N LYS A 323 4.05 4.89 -28.34
CA LYS A 323 3.49 6.24 -28.55
C LYS A 323 2.19 6.44 -27.76
N ASN A 324 1.32 5.42 -27.74
CA ASN A 324 0.08 5.48 -26.95
C ASN A 324 0.34 5.48 -25.44
N TYR A 325 1.32 4.71 -24.96
CA TYR A 325 1.71 4.72 -23.54
C TYR A 325 2.28 6.07 -23.11
N ASP A 326 3.15 6.67 -23.93
CA ASP A 326 3.69 8.03 -23.73
C ASP A 326 2.57 9.09 -23.68
N ALA A 327 1.63 9.04 -24.64
CA ALA A 327 0.49 9.95 -24.67
C ALA A 327 -0.38 9.87 -23.40
N MET A 328 -0.59 8.67 -22.84
CA MET A 328 -1.34 8.49 -21.59
C MET A 328 -0.59 9.07 -20.37
N ILE A 329 0.74 8.94 -20.33
CA ILE A 329 1.56 9.55 -19.26
C ILE A 329 1.43 11.08 -19.32
N ASN A 330 1.59 11.67 -20.50
CA ASN A 330 1.50 13.11 -20.69
C ASN A 330 0.09 13.66 -20.37
N ASP A 331 -0.96 12.93 -20.74
CA ASP A 331 -2.34 13.31 -20.42
C ASP A 331 -2.61 13.29 -18.90
N LEU A 332 -2.09 12.30 -18.16
CA LEU A 332 -2.19 12.30 -16.69
C LEU A 332 -1.41 13.45 -16.04
N GLU A 333 -0.24 13.80 -16.58
CA GLU A 333 0.55 14.93 -16.14
C GLU A 333 -0.18 16.26 -16.37
N LEU A 334 -0.78 16.44 -17.56
CA LEU A 334 -1.58 17.62 -17.91
C LEU A 334 -2.85 17.76 -17.06
N ARG A 335 -3.51 16.64 -16.73
CA ARG A 335 -4.69 16.63 -15.85
C ARG A 335 -4.37 17.01 -14.39
N LYS A 336 -3.09 17.29 -14.05
CA LYS A 336 -2.61 17.69 -12.70
C LYS A 336 -3.23 16.86 -11.59
N GLN A 337 -3.38 15.55 -11.81
CA GLN A 337 -3.96 14.69 -10.79
C GLN A 337 -3.06 14.70 -9.54
N LYS A 338 -3.68 14.58 -8.36
CA LYS A 338 -3.08 14.70 -7.02
C LYS A 338 -1.89 13.75 -6.74
N LEU A 339 -1.51 12.89 -7.69
CA LEU A 339 -0.59 11.76 -7.56
C LEU A 339 0.65 11.94 -8.45
N ALA A 340 1.41 13.01 -8.21
CA ALA A 340 2.54 13.40 -9.07
C ALA A 340 3.65 12.33 -9.18
N TYR A 341 3.80 11.48 -8.17
CA TYR A 341 4.84 10.45 -8.15
C TYR A 341 4.60 9.34 -9.18
N GLN A 342 3.35 9.01 -9.51
CA GLN A 342 3.06 7.85 -10.37
C GLN A 342 3.40 8.10 -11.84
N PHE A 343 3.10 9.30 -12.36
CA PHE A 343 3.49 9.62 -13.74
C PHE A 343 5.02 9.74 -13.86
N GLN A 344 5.70 10.27 -12.84
CA GLN A 344 7.17 10.31 -12.81
C GLN A 344 7.77 8.90 -12.89
N LEU A 345 7.22 7.93 -12.15
CA LEU A 345 7.64 6.53 -12.23
C LEU A 345 7.47 5.96 -13.65
N HIS A 346 6.32 6.18 -14.29
CA HIS A 346 6.08 5.70 -15.65
C HIS A 346 6.95 6.40 -16.70
N ARG A 347 7.23 7.70 -16.53
CA ARG A 347 8.09 8.50 -17.41
C ARG A 347 9.56 8.07 -17.31
N ASN A 348 10.04 7.85 -16.09
CA ASN A 348 11.39 7.34 -15.83
C ASN A 348 11.57 5.94 -16.43
N PHE A 349 10.60 5.04 -16.19
CA PHE A 349 10.57 3.72 -16.83
C PHE A 349 10.69 3.82 -18.36
N LEU A 350 9.84 4.64 -18.99
CA LEU A 350 9.82 4.77 -20.45
C LEU A 350 11.14 5.34 -21.00
N SER A 351 11.73 6.32 -20.31
CA SER A 351 13.02 6.91 -20.71
C SER A 351 14.11 5.86 -20.77
N VAL A 352 14.33 5.13 -19.68
CA VAL A 352 15.43 4.16 -19.65
C VAL A 352 15.11 2.93 -20.49
N PHE A 353 13.85 2.52 -20.58
CA PHE A 353 13.47 1.45 -21.49
C PHE A 353 13.81 1.78 -22.96
N ARG A 354 13.63 3.04 -23.39
CA ARG A 354 14.06 3.48 -24.73
C ARG A 354 15.58 3.44 -24.90
N GLU A 355 16.35 3.73 -23.85
CA GLU A 355 17.80 3.64 -23.87
C GLU A 355 18.29 2.19 -23.95
N MET A 356 17.61 1.26 -23.24
CA MET A 356 17.89 -0.17 -23.34
C MET A 356 17.65 -0.71 -24.76
N LEU A 357 16.54 -0.35 -25.40
CA LEU A 357 16.28 -0.76 -26.79
C LEU A 357 17.37 -0.29 -27.76
N LYS A 358 17.82 0.97 -27.63
CA LYS A 358 18.90 1.51 -28.46
C LYS A 358 20.22 0.75 -28.26
N LEU A 359 20.51 0.35 -27.02
CA LEU A 359 21.71 -0.42 -26.69
C LEU A 359 21.67 -1.81 -27.36
N GLU A 360 20.50 -2.43 -27.45
CA GLU A 360 20.32 -3.73 -28.11
C GLU A 360 20.38 -3.68 -29.63
N ASP A 361 19.78 -2.65 -30.25
CA ASP A 361 19.94 -2.42 -31.69
C ASP A 361 21.43 -2.29 -32.04
N TYR A 362 22.20 -1.56 -31.21
CA TYR A 362 23.64 -1.44 -31.36
C TYR A 362 24.39 -2.77 -31.17
N LEU A 363 23.91 -3.66 -30.28
CA LEU A 363 24.50 -5.00 -30.08
C LEU A 363 24.34 -5.89 -31.31
N ASN A 364 23.19 -5.85 -31.97
CA ASN A 364 22.88 -6.69 -33.13
C ASN A 364 23.63 -6.27 -34.41
N ASP A 365 24.02 -4.99 -34.54
CA ASP A 365 24.52 -4.41 -35.78
C ASP A 365 26.06 -4.32 -35.91
N THR A 366 26.86 -4.84 -34.97
CA THR A 366 28.35 -4.70 -35.04
C THR A 366 29.14 -5.94 -34.57
N PRO A 367 30.34 -6.21 -35.12
CA PRO A 367 31.15 -7.40 -34.78
C PRO A 367 31.61 -7.44 -33.31
N GLU A 368 31.73 -8.65 -32.75
CA GLU A 368 32.10 -8.85 -31.33
C GLU A 368 33.57 -8.51 -31.03
N SER A 369 33.81 -7.81 -29.92
CA SER A 369 35.14 -7.73 -29.27
C SER A 369 34.99 -7.75 -27.75
N ILE A 370 35.96 -8.33 -27.04
CA ILE A 370 35.92 -8.50 -25.57
C ILE A 370 35.82 -7.13 -24.85
N LYS A 371 36.55 -6.12 -25.32
CA LYS A 371 36.50 -4.75 -24.75
C LYS A 371 35.12 -4.11 -24.96
N ARG A 372 34.49 -4.35 -26.11
CA ARG A 372 33.15 -3.85 -26.43
C ARG A 372 32.07 -4.53 -25.60
N SER A 373 32.13 -5.87 -25.46
CA SER A 373 31.22 -6.62 -24.60
C SER A 373 31.28 -6.13 -23.15
N ARG A 374 32.48 -5.86 -22.61
CA ARG A 374 32.65 -5.27 -21.28
C ARG A 374 32.07 -3.86 -21.16
N HIS A 375 32.31 -2.98 -22.14
CA HIS A 375 31.74 -1.63 -22.13
C HIS A 375 30.21 -1.64 -22.22
N LEU A 376 29.63 -2.47 -23.08
CA LEU A 376 28.18 -2.59 -23.24
C LEU A 376 27.51 -3.22 -22.03
N ASN A 377 28.15 -4.20 -21.39
CA ASN A 377 27.69 -4.73 -20.10
C ASN A 377 27.77 -3.69 -18.99
N ALA A 378 28.82 -2.86 -18.96
CA ALA A 378 28.92 -1.75 -18.01
C ALA A 378 27.83 -0.69 -18.25
N GLU A 379 27.52 -0.37 -19.51
CA GLU A 379 26.48 0.59 -19.88
C GLU A 379 25.07 0.04 -19.59
N ARG A 380 24.83 -1.25 -19.83
CA ARG A 380 23.61 -1.94 -19.40
C ARG A 380 23.47 -1.87 -17.88
N LYS A 381 24.52 -2.18 -17.12
CA LYS A 381 24.52 -2.04 -15.65
C LYS A 381 24.26 -0.59 -15.22
N ARG A 382 24.82 0.41 -15.91
CA ARG A 382 24.61 1.84 -15.63
C ARG A 382 23.15 2.26 -15.86
N LEU A 383 22.57 1.92 -17.00
CA LEU A 383 21.17 2.22 -17.32
C LEU A 383 20.22 1.56 -16.33
N LEU A 384 20.46 0.30 -16.00
CA LEU A 384 19.67 -0.41 -15.00
C LEU A 384 19.84 0.19 -13.59
N ALA A 385 21.04 0.65 -13.22
CA ALA A 385 21.29 1.37 -11.97
C ALA A 385 20.61 2.76 -11.93
N GLN A 386 20.53 3.47 -13.06
CA GLN A 386 19.80 4.74 -13.17
C GLN A 386 18.29 4.54 -12.96
N LEU A 387 17.72 3.41 -13.38
CA LEU A 387 16.33 3.06 -13.03
C LEU A 387 16.17 2.75 -11.54
N ALA A 388 17.14 2.05 -10.93
CA ALA A 388 17.11 1.75 -9.50
C ALA A 388 17.20 3.03 -8.64
N GLN A 389 18.02 4.01 -9.05
CA GLN A 389 18.18 5.30 -8.36
C GLN A 389 16.99 6.24 -8.55
N ASN A 390 16.37 6.27 -9.74
CA ASN A 390 15.27 7.19 -10.06
C ASN A 390 13.87 6.60 -9.77
N GLY A 391 13.84 5.42 -9.13
CA GLY A 391 12.63 4.66 -8.90
C GLY A 391 12.78 3.70 -7.72
N ARG A 392 13.23 4.22 -6.57
CA ARG A 392 12.81 3.82 -5.22
C ARG A 392 12.20 2.40 -5.21
N SER A 393 13.09 1.40 -5.28
CA SER A 393 12.87 -0.01 -4.92
C SER A 393 11.67 -0.79 -5.53
N SER A 394 10.97 -0.32 -6.58
CA SER A 394 9.64 -0.85 -6.94
C SER A 394 9.48 -1.59 -8.29
N ASP A 395 10.49 -1.65 -9.15
CA ASP A 395 10.36 -2.39 -10.41
C ASP A 395 10.99 -3.79 -10.31
N LEU A 396 10.18 -4.77 -9.89
CA LEU A 396 10.55 -6.19 -9.75
C LEU A 396 11.30 -6.73 -10.97
N TRP A 397 10.81 -6.39 -12.16
CA TRP A 397 11.40 -6.75 -13.44
C TRP A 397 12.85 -6.26 -13.61
N LEU A 398 13.14 -5.07 -13.08
CA LEU A 398 14.47 -4.48 -13.12
C LEU A 398 15.43 -5.16 -12.14
N GLN A 399 14.97 -5.42 -10.92
CA GLN A 399 15.76 -6.11 -9.89
C GLN A 399 16.16 -7.50 -10.37
N GLU A 400 15.26 -8.19 -11.06
CA GLU A 400 15.52 -9.51 -11.65
C GLU A 400 16.57 -9.44 -12.78
N HIS A 401 16.47 -8.47 -13.70
CA HIS A 401 17.50 -8.27 -14.73
C HIS A 401 18.85 -7.82 -14.16
N LEU A 402 18.87 -7.03 -13.08
CA LEU A 402 20.08 -6.68 -12.35
C LEU A 402 20.72 -7.91 -11.69
N ARG A 403 19.91 -8.80 -11.09
CA ARG A 403 20.37 -10.04 -10.46
C ARG A 403 21.01 -10.99 -11.47
N ARG A 404 20.45 -11.12 -12.68
CA ARG A 404 20.99 -11.97 -13.76
C ARG A 404 22.31 -11.46 -14.37
N LEU A 405 22.67 -10.20 -14.13
CA LEU A 405 23.89 -9.58 -14.64
C LEU A 405 25.07 -9.59 -13.65
N ASN A 406 24.81 -9.98 -12.40
CA ASN A 406 25.82 -10.19 -11.36
C ASN A 406 26.03 -11.68 -11.17
#